data_AF-X1BM57-F1
#
_entry.id   AF-X1BM57-F1
#
_cell.length_a   1.000
_cell.length_b   1.000
_cell.length_c   1.000
_cell.angle_alpha   90.00
_cell.angle_beta   90.00
_cell.angle_gamma   90.00
#
_symmetry.space_group_name_H-M   'P 1'
#
loop_
_entity.id
_entity.type
_entity.pdbx_description
1 polymer ?
#
loop_
_entity_poly.entity_id
_entity_poly.type
_entity_poly.pdbx_seq_one_letter_code
_entity_poly.pdbx_strand_id
1 'polypeptide(L)'
;MKVINITPKFHDIQLDLKGTNFTSTLSSWAYKDDELCFLLDTGPTSSLDTLRNALSKIGIKENDLKYILISHIHQDHAGGVGELIKFFPKAQIICHPKGIKHLINPKKLWEGSLKVLGKVAELYGKILPVPEDRIYYQEELANGKIK
;
A
#
# COMPACT_ATOMS: atom_id res chain seq x y z
N MET A 1 0.84 -16.51 -1.18
CA MET A 1 1.57 -15.32 -1.65
C MET A 1 2.41 -15.73 -2.82
N LYS A 2 2.29 -15.01 -3.94
CA LYS A 2 3.07 -15.24 -5.15
C LYS A 2 3.72 -13.92 -5.56
N VAL A 3 5.01 -13.95 -5.83
CA VAL A 3 5.73 -12.82 -6.44
C VAL A 3 5.96 -13.18 -7.90
N ILE A 4 5.48 -12.34 -8.81
CA ILE A 4 5.66 -12.48 -10.25
C ILE A 4 6.66 -11.41 -10.68
N ASN A 5 7.80 -11.87 -11.19
CA ASN A 5 8.82 -10.97 -11.75
C ASN A 5 8.41 -10.61 -13.18
N ILE A 6 7.93 -9.38 -13.39
CA ILE A 6 7.57 -8.87 -14.71
C ILE A 6 8.83 -8.47 -15.46
N THR A 7 9.73 -7.79 -14.75
CA THR A 7 11.10 -7.51 -15.17
C THR A 7 12.03 -7.70 -13.96
N PRO A 8 13.37 -7.63 -14.12
CA PRO A 8 14.28 -7.67 -12.98
C PRO A 8 14.06 -6.57 -11.93
N LYS A 9 13.38 -5.48 -12.30
CA LYS A 9 13.15 -4.29 -11.47
C LYS A 9 11.69 -4.09 -11.07
N PHE A 10 10.76 -4.88 -11.63
CA PHE A 10 9.33 -4.65 -11.49
C PHE A 10 8.59 -5.95 -11.20
N HIS A 11 7.86 -5.97 -10.09
CA HIS A 11 7.30 -7.17 -9.50
C HIS A 11 5.81 -6.96 -9.16
N ASP A 12 4.98 -7.93 -9.53
CA ASP A 12 3.62 -8.06 -9.01
C ASP A 12 3.65 -8.96 -7.76
N ILE A 13 3.21 -8.42 -6.64
CA ILE A 13 3.11 -9.09 -5.35
C ILE A 13 1.63 -9.41 -5.13
N GLN A 14 1.27 -10.67 -5.38
CA GLN A 14 -0.08 -11.15 -5.18
C GLN A 14 -0.35 -11.42 -3.71
N LEU A 15 -1.35 -10.71 -3.20
CA LEU A 15 -1.78 -10.74 -1.81
C LEU A 15 -2.92 -11.74 -1.66
N ASP A 16 -2.81 -12.55 -0.61
CA ASP A 16 -3.90 -13.42 -0.18
C ASP A 16 -4.66 -12.73 0.94
N LEU A 17 -5.98 -12.87 0.94
CA LEU A 17 -6.80 -12.44 2.05
C LEU A 17 -6.83 -13.55 3.11
N LYS A 18 -6.08 -13.35 4.20
CA LYS A 18 -6.02 -14.29 5.32
C LYS A 18 -7.43 -14.63 5.83
N GLY A 19 -7.68 -15.91 6.11
CA GLY A 19 -8.98 -16.39 6.58
C GLY A 19 -10.01 -16.65 5.47
N THR A 20 -9.61 -16.57 4.20
CA THR A 20 -10.45 -16.91 3.05
C THR A 20 -9.70 -17.79 2.05
N ASN A 21 -10.43 -18.38 1.10
CA ASN A 21 -9.84 -19.05 -0.06
C ASN A 21 -9.55 -18.09 -1.22
N PHE A 22 -9.72 -16.77 -1.01
CA PHE A 22 -9.40 -15.76 -2.03
C PHE A 22 -7.89 -15.53 -2.07
N THR A 23 -7.25 -16.28 -2.95
CA THR A 23 -5.83 -16.13 -3.28
C THR A 23 -5.68 -15.31 -4.56
N SER A 24 -4.59 -14.54 -4.66
CA SER A 24 -4.24 -13.81 -5.88
C SER A 24 -5.34 -12.88 -6.43
N THR A 25 -6.21 -12.36 -5.56
CA THR A 25 -7.29 -11.44 -5.96
C THR A 25 -6.90 -9.97 -5.87
N LEU A 26 -5.87 -9.66 -5.07
CA LEU A 26 -5.36 -8.32 -4.84
C LEU A 26 -3.86 -8.32 -5.12
N SER A 27 -3.36 -7.22 -5.68
CA SER A 27 -1.96 -7.08 -6.05
C SER A 27 -1.40 -5.76 -5.55
N SER A 28 -0.18 -5.84 -5.02
CA SER A 28 0.71 -4.71 -4.80
C SER A 28 1.84 -4.79 -5.81
N TRP A 29 2.25 -3.65 -6.39
CA TRP A 29 3.32 -3.66 -7.38
C TRP A 29 4.55 -2.95 -6.84
N ALA A 30 5.70 -3.59 -6.91
CA ALA A 30 6.95 -3.05 -6.42
C ALA A 30 7.91 -2.78 -7.57
N TYR A 31 8.49 -1.59 -7.59
CA TYR A 31 9.59 -1.22 -8.47
C TYR A 31 10.83 -0.90 -7.64
N LYS A 32 11.99 -1.34 -8.11
CA LYS A 32 13.28 -0.94 -7.54
C LYS A 32 14.37 -0.90 -8.60
N ASP A 33 15.08 0.22 -8.66
CA ASP A 33 16.40 0.33 -9.25
C ASP A 33 17.35 1.13 -8.35
N ASP A 34 18.48 1.57 -8.91
CA ASP A 34 19.52 2.27 -8.16
C ASP A 34 19.10 3.69 -7.73
N GLU A 35 18.10 4.30 -8.38
CA GLU A 35 17.66 5.68 -8.12
C GLU A 35 16.30 5.76 -7.41
N LEU A 36 15.42 4.78 -7.68
CA LEU A 36 14.03 4.84 -7.31
C LEU A 36 13.54 3.46 -6.82
N CYS A 37 12.86 3.48 -5.68
CA CYS A 37 12.05 2.37 -5.22
C CYS A 37 10.67 2.87 -4.80
N PHE A 38 9.63 2.27 -5.37
CA PHE A 38 8.26 2.58 -5.03
C PHE A 38 7.39 1.33 -4.92
N LEU A 39 6.30 1.48 -4.20
CA LEU A 39 5.23 0.51 -4.06
C LEU A 39 3.94 1.14 -4.56
N LEU A 40 3.19 0.45 -5.42
CA LEU A 40 1.83 0.81 -5.80
C LEU A 40 0.85 -0.08 -5.05
N ASP A 41 -0.01 0.56 -4.27
CA ASP A 41 -1.00 -0.03 -3.37
C ASP A 41 -0.40 -0.95 -2.30
N THR A 42 -1.04 -0.99 -1.15
CA THR A 42 -0.60 -1.75 0.03
C THR A 42 -1.46 -2.97 0.31
N GLY A 43 -2.59 -3.09 -0.38
CA GLY A 43 -3.59 -4.07 -0.06
C GLY A 43 -4.33 -3.77 1.25
N PRO A 44 -5.11 -4.75 1.74
CA PRO A 44 -5.75 -4.69 3.05
C PRO A 44 -4.74 -4.89 4.19
N THR A 45 -5.07 -4.37 5.37
CA THR A 45 -4.22 -4.46 6.57
C THR A 45 -3.87 -5.91 6.92
N SER A 46 -4.82 -6.84 6.73
CA SER A 46 -4.65 -8.28 6.96
C SER A 46 -3.52 -8.93 6.17
N SER A 47 -3.11 -8.33 5.06
CA SER A 47 -2.11 -8.88 4.12
C SER A 47 -0.74 -8.24 4.28
N LEU A 48 -0.54 -7.35 5.26
CA LEU A 48 0.71 -6.60 5.42
C LEU A 48 1.93 -7.45 5.74
N ASP A 49 1.81 -8.47 6.59
CA ASP A 49 2.94 -9.38 6.86
C ASP A 49 3.42 -10.04 5.58
N THR A 50 2.46 -10.45 4.75
CA THR A 50 2.72 -11.08 3.46
C THR A 50 3.43 -10.10 2.53
N LEU A 51 2.93 -8.87 2.43
CA LEU A 51 3.54 -7.82 1.62
C LEU A 51 4.97 -7.50 2.09
N ARG A 52 5.20 -7.31 3.39
CA ARG A 52 6.52 -7.02 3.95
C ARG A 52 7.52 -8.15 3.69
N ASN A 53 7.08 -9.39 3.87
CA ASN A 53 7.90 -10.55 3.56
C ASN A 53 8.24 -10.63 2.06
N ALA A 54 7.30 -10.30 1.18
CA ALA A 54 7.55 -10.24 -0.26
C ALA A 54 8.58 -9.16 -0.61
N LEU A 55 8.40 -7.93 -0.11
CA LEU A 55 9.33 -6.81 -0.30
C LEU A 55 10.74 -7.18 0.16
N SER A 56 10.87 -7.79 1.34
CA SER A 56 12.17 -8.26 1.84
C SER A 56 12.79 -9.34 0.94
N LYS A 57 12.00 -10.27 0.39
CA LYS A 57 12.48 -11.33 -0.52
C LYS A 57 12.97 -10.80 -1.85
N ILE A 58 12.37 -9.72 -2.36
CA ILE A 58 12.84 -9.03 -3.58
C ILE A 58 13.90 -7.96 -3.26
N GLY A 59 14.43 -7.95 -2.04
CA GLY A 59 15.56 -7.12 -1.65
C GLY A 59 15.23 -5.65 -1.40
N ILE A 60 13.96 -5.30 -1.16
CA ILE A 60 13.53 -3.97 -0.73
C ILE A 60 13.61 -3.91 0.81
N LYS A 61 14.52 -3.07 1.32
CA LYS A 61 14.74 -2.83 2.75
C LYS A 61 14.00 -1.58 3.21
N GLU A 62 13.94 -1.39 4.53
CA GLU A 62 13.24 -0.28 5.21
C GLU A 62 13.62 1.12 4.70
N ASN A 63 14.88 1.30 4.27
CA ASN A 63 15.40 2.58 3.79
C ASN A 63 15.40 2.73 2.26
N ASP A 64 15.01 1.69 1.53
CA ASP A 64 14.99 1.73 0.07
C ASP A 64 13.71 2.40 -0.43
N LEU A 65 12.57 2.07 0.18
CA LEU A 65 11.27 2.50 -0.30
C LEU A 65 11.11 4.02 -0.16
N LYS A 66 11.05 4.70 -1.30
CA LYS A 66 10.92 6.15 -1.38
C LYS A 66 9.48 6.59 -1.44
N TYR A 67 8.65 5.89 -2.22
CA TYR A 67 7.25 6.24 -2.39
C TYR A 67 6.32 5.05 -2.19
N ILE A 68 5.16 5.31 -1.59
CA ILE A 68 4.00 4.44 -1.62
C ILE A 68 2.91 5.19 -2.39
N LEU A 69 2.64 4.73 -3.60
CA LEU A 69 1.63 5.27 -4.49
C LEU A 69 0.31 4.60 -4.18
N ILE A 70 -0.75 5.38 -3.99
CA ILE A 70 -2.09 4.87 -3.73
C ILE A 70 -2.97 5.17 -4.93
N SER A 71 -3.46 4.12 -5.58
CA SER A 71 -4.35 4.25 -6.74
C SER A 71 -5.67 4.90 -6.35
N HIS A 72 -6.28 4.42 -5.26
CA HIS A 72 -7.47 4.99 -4.63
C HIS A 72 -7.62 4.50 -3.19
N ILE A 73 -8.53 5.11 -2.43
CA ILE A 73 -8.57 4.99 -0.97
C ILE A 73 -9.32 3.75 -0.42
N HIS A 74 -9.78 2.83 -1.27
CA HIS A 74 -10.53 1.67 -0.77
C HIS A 74 -9.62 0.73 0.05
N GLN A 75 -10.22 -0.02 0.98
CA GLN A 75 -9.49 -0.82 1.97
C GLN A 75 -8.62 -1.91 1.34
N ASP A 76 -9.06 -2.48 0.24
CA ASP A 76 -8.34 -3.49 -0.54
C ASP A 76 -7.13 -2.94 -1.29
N HIS A 77 -6.94 -1.61 -1.33
CA HIS A 77 -5.79 -0.95 -1.95
C HIS A 77 -4.96 -0.16 -0.94
N ALA A 78 -5.60 0.70 -0.15
CA ALA A 78 -4.96 1.59 0.80
C ALA A 78 -5.04 1.11 2.26
N GLY A 79 -5.71 -0.01 2.55
CA GLY A 79 -5.99 -0.45 3.93
C GLY A 79 -4.73 -0.64 4.78
N GLY A 80 -3.65 -1.12 4.16
CA GLY A 80 -2.38 -1.36 4.81
C GLY A 80 -1.50 -0.13 5.05
N VAL A 81 -1.78 1.01 4.41
CA VAL A 81 -0.81 2.11 4.29
C VAL A 81 -0.38 2.72 5.62
N GLY A 82 -1.31 2.95 6.54
CA GLY A 82 -1.03 3.56 7.85
C GLY A 82 -0.21 2.68 8.79
N GLU A 83 -0.24 1.37 8.60
CA GLU A 83 0.61 0.44 9.35
C GLU A 83 1.94 0.21 8.62
N LEU A 84 1.93 0.06 7.30
CA LEU A 84 3.14 -0.17 6.49
C LEU A 84 4.15 0.96 6.63
N ILE A 85 3.68 2.22 6.64
CA ILE A 85 4.53 3.42 6.69
C ILE A 85 5.43 3.48 7.93
N LYS A 86 5.07 2.77 9.01
CA LYS A 86 5.86 2.67 10.24
C LYS A 86 7.17 1.89 10.03
N PHE A 87 7.19 0.97 9.08
CA PHE A 87 8.36 0.15 8.75
C PHE A 87 9.25 0.78 7.67
N PHE A 88 8.77 1.82 6.99
CA PHE A 88 9.50 2.52 5.94
C PHE A 88 9.59 4.01 6.31
N PRO A 89 10.48 4.39 7.24
CA PRO A 89 10.49 5.73 7.84
C PRO A 89 10.81 6.85 6.84
N LYS A 90 11.45 6.52 5.70
CA LYS A 90 11.77 7.47 4.63
C LYS A 90 10.71 7.56 3.54
N ALA A 91 9.75 6.64 3.50
CA ALA A 91 8.77 6.60 2.44
C ALA A 91 7.79 7.79 2.55
N GLN A 92 7.39 8.34 1.40
CA GLN A 92 6.31 9.33 1.29
C GLN A 92 5.13 8.68 0.58
N ILE A 93 3.92 9.02 1.01
CA ILE A 93 2.68 8.51 0.41
C ILE A 93 2.21 9.50 -0.64
N ILE A 94 1.97 9.00 -1.85
CA ILE A 94 1.43 9.80 -2.96
C ILE A 94 0.03 9.34 -3.25
N CYS A 95 -0.93 10.24 -3.07
CA CYS A 95 -2.32 9.95 -3.35
C CYS A 95 -3.04 11.17 -3.92
N HIS A 96 -4.17 10.91 -4.58
CA HIS A 96 -5.00 11.97 -5.11
C HIS A 96 -5.52 12.90 -3.99
N PRO A 97 -5.63 14.24 -4.19
CA PRO A 97 -6.00 15.18 -3.13
C PRO A 97 -7.32 14.86 -2.43
N LYS A 98 -8.30 14.36 -3.20
CA LYS A 98 -9.60 13.89 -2.67
C LYS A 98 -9.46 12.77 -1.62
N GLY A 99 -8.41 11.96 -1.71
CA GLY A 99 -8.13 10.85 -0.82
C GLY A 99 -7.38 11.23 0.46
N ILE A 100 -6.61 12.33 0.45
CA ILE A 100 -5.72 12.73 1.56
C ILE A 100 -6.45 12.77 2.90
N LYS A 101 -7.60 13.46 2.97
CA LYS A 101 -8.40 13.57 4.20
C LYS A 101 -8.82 12.21 4.80
N HIS A 102 -8.99 11.19 3.95
CA HIS A 102 -9.37 9.85 4.38
C HIS A 102 -8.17 9.06 4.90
N LEU A 103 -6.96 9.34 4.43
CA LEU A 103 -5.75 8.75 4.98
C LEU A 103 -5.36 9.40 6.31
N ILE A 104 -5.51 10.72 6.44
CA ILE A 104 -5.30 11.44 7.71
C ILE A 104 -6.30 10.96 8.76
N ASN A 105 -7.60 10.88 8.39
CA ASN A 105 -8.65 10.41 9.28
C ASN A 105 -9.56 9.39 8.58
N PRO A 106 -9.28 8.09 8.74
CA PRO A 106 -10.01 7.03 8.04
C PRO A 106 -11.35 6.68 8.69
N LYS A 107 -11.80 7.38 9.74
CA LYS A 107 -13.01 7.01 10.50
C LYS A 107 -14.24 6.81 9.59
N LYS A 108 -14.55 7.80 8.76
CA LYS A 108 -15.72 7.72 7.86
C LYS A 108 -15.57 6.63 6.79
N LEU A 109 -14.35 6.39 6.33
CA LEU A 109 -14.05 5.34 5.36
C LEU A 109 -14.28 3.96 6.00
N TRP A 110 -13.76 3.75 7.21
CA TRP A 110 -13.96 2.53 7.98
C TRP A 110 -15.45 2.25 8.27
N GLU A 111 -16.18 3.26 8.76
CA GLU A 111 -17.62 3.14 9.03
C GLU A 111 -18.43 2.82 7.76
N GLY A 112 -18.10 3.46 6.63
CA GLY A 112 -18.72 3.19 5.34
C GLY A 112 -18.47 1.76 4.87
N SER A 113 -17.23 1.28 4.96
CA SER A 113 -16.87 -0.09 4.59
C SER A 113 -17.58 -1.13 5.48
N LEU A 114 -17.66 -0.91 6.79
CA LEU A 114 -18.43 -1.80 7.68
C LEU A 114 -19.90 -1.86 7.27
N LYS A 115 -20.51 -0.72 6.93
CA LYS A 115 -21.92 -0.65 6.53
C LYS A 115 -22.19 -1.39 5.21
N VAL A 116 -21.27 -1.32 4.25
CA VAL A 116 -21.47 -1.88 2.90
C VAL A 116 -20.98 -3.33 2.80
N LEU A 117 -19.83 -3.64 3.38
CA LEU A 117 -19.14 -4.93 3.22
C LEU A 117 -19.28 -5.85 4.44
N GLY A 118 -19.64 -5.31 5.62
CA GLY A 118 -19.80 -6.08 6.86
C GLY A 118 -18.53 -6.87 7.21
N LYS A 119 -18.68 -8.20 7.33
CA LYS A 119 -17.59 -9.12 7.69
C LYS A 119 -16.39 -9.06 6.75
N VAL A 120 -16.58 -8.68 5.48
CA VAL A 120 -15.46 -8.55 4.54
C VAL A 120 -14.56 -7.37 4.92
N ALA A 121 -15.13 -6.24 5.37
CA ALA A 121 -14.32 -5.13 5.88
C ALA A 121 -13.54 -5.52 7.15
N GLU A 122 -14.14 -6.34 8.02
CA GLU A 122 -13.45 -6.88 9.20
C GLU A 122 -12.29 -7.79 8.80
N LEU A 123 -12.47 -8.64 7.78
CA LEU A 123 -11.42 -9.50 7.23
C LEU A 123 -10.26 -8.69 6.61
N TYR A 124 -10.56 -7.60 5.90
CA TYR A 124 -9.52 -6.69 5.40
C TYR A 124 -8.74 -6.01 6.53
N GLY A 125 -9.41 -5.77 7.66
CA GLY A 125 -8.83 -5.13 8.81
C GLY A 125 -8.94 -3.60 8.76
N LYS A 126 -8.78 -3.00 9.95
CA LYS A 126 -8.99 -1.58 10.15
C LYS A 126 -7.85 -0.76 9.55
N ILE A 127 -8.19 0.15 8.65
CA ILE A 127 -7.27 1.17 8.15
C ILE A 127 -6.84 2.13 9.27
N LEU A 128 -5.54 2.31 9.43
CA LEU A 128 -4.94 3.23 10.40
C LEU A 128 -4.66 4.59 9.78
N PRO A 129 -4.70 5.68 10.59
CA PRO A 129 -4.36 7.01 10.09
C PRO A 129 -2.89 7.09 9.68
N VAL A 130 -2.63 7.96 8.71
CA VAL A 130 -1.29 8.33 8.26
C VAL A 130 -0.98 9.76 8.75
N PRO A 131 0.24 10.02 9.27
CA PRO A 131 0.67 11.38 9.58
C PRO A 131 0.62 12.30 8.36
N GLU A 132 0.06 13.50 8.51
CA GLU A 132 -0.15 14.43 7.40
C GLU A 132 1.15 14.82 6.68
N ASP A 133 2.25 14.97 7.43
CA ASP A 133 3.60 15.26 6.91
C ASP A 133 4.21 14.14 6.06
N ARG A 134 3.54 12.99 5.99
CA ARG A 134 3.93 11.84 5.16
C ARG A 134 3.11 11.73 3.88
N ILE A 135 2.10 12.58 3.66
CA ILE A 135 1.18 12.50 2.52
C ILE A 135 1.40 13.68 1.58
N TYR A 136 1.57 13.39 0.30
CA TYR A 136 1.80 14.37 -0.75
C TYR A 136 0.91 14.04 -1.95
N TYR A 137 0.77 15.03 -2.83
CA TYR A 137 0.16 14.84 -4.14
C TYR A 137 1.14 15.29 -5.21
N GLN A 138 1.17 14.51 -6.30
CA GLN A 138 1.90 14.87 -7.50
C GLN A 138 1.22 14.24 -8.71
N GLU A 139 1.16 15.00 -9.82
CA GLU A 139 0.66 14.49 -11.10
C GLU A 139 1.69 13.58 -11.78
N GLU A 140 2.97 13.94 -11.71
CA GLU A 140 4.07 13.21 -12.36
C GLU A 140 5.26 12.96 -11.42
N LEU A 141 5.74 11.72 -11.39
CA LEU A 141 7.02 11.35 -10.81
C LEU A 141 8.07 11.27 -11.92
N ALA A 142 9.02 12.22 -11.94
CA ALA A 142 10.07 12.28 -12.95
C ALA A 142 11.46 12.26 -12.27
N ASN A 143 12.42 11.55 -12.87
CA ASN A 143 13.81 11.46 -12.37
C ASN A 143 13.89 11.03 -10.88
N GLY A 144 13.03 10.08 -10.48
CA GLY A 144 12.97 9.57 -9.12
C GLY A 144 12.50 10.57 -8.05
N LYS A 145 11.99 11.74 -8.43
CA LYS A 145 11.58 12.81 -7.50
C LYS A 145 10.12 13.24 -7.74
N ILE A 146 9.44 13.57 -6.64
CA ILE A 146 8.29 14.50 -6.67
C ILE A 146 8.88 15.87 -6.99
N LYS A 147 8.34 16.57 -7.99
CA LYS A 147 8.73 17.94 -8.33
C LYS A 147 7.80 18.95 -7.70
#